data_AF-W5NZ27-F1
#
_entry.id   AF-W5NZ27-F1
#
_cell.length_a   1.000
_cell.length_b   1.000
_cell.length_c   1.000
_cell.angle_alpha   90.00
_cell.angle_beta   90.00
_cell.angle_gamma   90.00
#
_symmetry.space_group_name_H-M   'P 1'
#
loop_
_entity.id
_entity.type
_entity.pdbx_description
1 polymer ?
#
loop_
_entity_poly.entity_id
_entity_poly.type
_entity_poly.pdbx_seq_one_letter_code
_entity_poly.pdbx_strand_id
1 'polypeptide(L)'
;VWKLLRKIHVGQNKGTIPSLDIGPGDWVWVKRHQTKALEPKWKGPYVVLTTSTALKVNGIGPWVHCNHVRPATSAEQEDAKKEWEASLHPSNPLRLKLRRRQQD
;
A
#
# COMPACT_ATOMS: atom_id res chain seq x y z
N VAL A 1 9.99 -11.31 -19.57
CA VAL A 1 10.10 -11.62 -18.12
C VAL A 1 9.16 -10.75 -17.26
N TRP A 2 9.35 -9.43 -17.16
CA TRP A 2 8.57 -8.57 -16.22
C TRP A 2 7.06 -8.49 -16.46
N LYS A 3 6.58 -8.57 -17.73
CA LYS A 3 5.15 -8.66 -18.05
C LYS A 3 4.49 -9.92 -17.48
N LEU A 4 5.22 -11.03 -17.40
CA LEU A 4 4.74 -12.31 -16.86
C LEU A 4 4.61 -12.24 -15.33
N LEU A 5 5.62 -11.67 -14.66
CA LEU A 5 5.58 -11.44 -13.21
C LEU A 5 4.42 -10.52 -12.81
N ARG A 6 4.12 -9.47 -13.60
CA ARG A 6 2.93 -8.63 -13.40
C ARG A 6 1.63 -9.45 -13.45
N LYS A 7 1.50 -10.34 -14.45
CA LYS A 7 0.31 -11.20 -14.58
C LYS A 7 0.18 -12.20 -13.43
N ILE A 8 1.29 -12.79 -12.99
CA ILE A 8 1.31 -13.70 -11.82
C ILE A 8 0.88 -12.95 -10.57
N HIS A 9 1.42 -11.75 -10.35
CA HIS A 9 1.09 -10.92 -9.18
C HIS A 9 -0.39 -10.51 -9.15
N VAL A 10 -0.90 -10.00 -10.28
CA VAL A 10 -2.32 -9.61 -10.42
C VAL A 10 -3.24 -10.83 -10.33
N GLY A 11 -2.80 -12.00 -10.78
CA GLY A 11 -3.56 -13.25 -10.70
C GLY A 11 -3.61 -13.88 -9.31
N GLN A 12 -2.56 -13.72 -8.49
CA GLN A 12 -2.44 -14.34 -7.16
C GLN A 12 -3.28 -13.64 -6.06
N ASN A 13 -3.59 -12.35 -6.22
CA ASN A 13 -4.43 -11.62 -5.26
C ASN A 13 -5.92 -12.02 -5.28
N LYS A 14 -6.36 -12.84 -6.24
CA LYS A 14 -7.78 -13.21 -6.40
C LYS A 14 -8.31 -14.30 -5.45
N GLY A 15 -7.53 -14.84 -4.51
CA GLY A 15 -8.04 -16.00 -3.76
C GLY A 15 -7.46 -16.34 -2.39
N THR A 16 -6.49 -15.60 -1.84
CA THR A 16 -5.80 -16.10 -0.63
C THR A 16 -6.21 -15.38 0.67
N ILE A 17 -6.85 -14.19 0.57
CA ILE A 17 -7.57 -13.55 1.68
C ILE A 17 -8.84 -12.91 1.12
N PRO A 18 -10.04 -13.41 1.44
CA PRO A 18 -11.29 -12.99 0.78
C PRO A 18 -11.64 -11.50 0.91
N SER A 19 -10.99 -10.76 1.80
CA SER A 19 -11.46 -9.45 2.26
C SER A 19 -10.58 -8.26 1.88
N LEU A 20 -9.46 -8.46 1.17
CA LEU A 20 -8.50 -7.38 0.92
C LEU A 20 -8.14 -7.31 -0.58
N ASP A 21 -9.00 -6.67 -1.36
CA ASP A 21 -8.75 -6.33 -2.78
C ASP A 21 -7.75 -5.16 -2.88
N ILE A 22 -6.51 -5.41 -2.43
CA ILE A 22 -5.42 -4.42 -2.42
C ILE A 22 -4.32 -4.87 -3.37
N GLY A 23 -4.08 -4.05 -4.39
CA GLY A 23 -3.05 -4.19 -5.39
C GLY A 23 -1.82 -3.32 -5.15
N PRO A 24 -0.73 -3.57 -5.90
CA PRO A 24 0.41 -2.67 -5.94
C PRO A 24 -0.01 -1.26 -6.35
N GLY A 25 0.36 -0.26 -5.56
CA GLY A 25 -0.01 1.14 -5.83
C GLY A 25 -1.24 1.63 -5.07
N ASP A 26 -1.94 0.76 -4.38
CA ASP A 26 -3.06 1.16 -3.54
C ASP A 26 -2.59 1.83 -2.25
N TRP A 27 -3.46 2.68 -1.72
CA TRP A 27 -3.25 3.41 -0.48
C TRP A 27 -3.91 2.67 0.67
N VAL A 28 -3.16 2.50 1.75
CA VAL A 28 -3.58 1.72 2.90
C VAL A 28 -3.16 2.37 4.21
N TRP A 29 -3.92 2.10 5.26
CA TRP A 29 -3.55 2.46 6.61
C TRP A 29 -2.93 1.29 7.34
N VAL A 30 -1.87 1.55 8.09
CA VAL A 30 -1.21 0.53 8.92
C VAL A 30 -1.63 0.71 10.38
N LYS A 31 -2.10 -0.38 10.98
CA LYS A 31 -2.47 -0.46 12.39
C LYS A 31 -1.21 -0.45 13.26
N ARG A 32 -1.17 0.44 14.26
CA ARG A 32 -0.15 0.41 15.31
C ARG A 32 -0.43 -0.72 16.29
N HIS A 33 0.64 -1.40 16.72
CA HIS A 33 0.58 -2.41 17.77
C HIS A 33 0.49 -1.80 19.17
N GLN A 34 1.30 -0.76 19.42
CA GLN A 34 1.29 -0.02 20.68
C GLN A 34 0.60 1.33 20.45
N THR A 35 -0.52 1.57 21.13
CA THR A 35 -1.20 2.87 21.17
C THR A 35 -1.14 3.39 22.59
N LYS A 36 -0.61 4.59 22.80
CA LYS A 36 -0.82 5.31 24.06
C LYS A 36 -2.28 5.76 24.13
N ALA A 37 -2.76 6.06 25.33
CA ALA A 37 -4.13 6.54 25.51
C ALA A 37 -4.39 7.75 24.59
N LEU A 38 -5.48 7.67 23.81
CA LEU A 38 -5.97 8.71 22.89
C LEU A 38 -5.16 8.93 21.58
N GLU A 39 -4.19 8.09 21.25
CA GLU A 39 -3.51 8.18 19.94
C GLU A 39 -4.31 7.50 18.80
N PRO A 40 -4.32 8.07 17.58
CA PRO A 40 -4.92 7.43 16.42
C PRO A 40 -4.22 6.09 16.13
N LYS A 41 -5.03 5.03 16.11
CA LYS A 41 -4.56 3.64 15.96
C LYS A 41 -4.04 3.32 14.56
N TRP A 42 -4.46 4.08 13.56
CA TRP A 42 -4.10 3.92 12.17
C TRP A 42 -3.10 5.00 11.77
N LYS A 43 -1.99 4.60 11.16
CA LYS A 43 -0.94 5.52 10.70
C LYS A 43 -0.97 5.60 9.18
N GLY A 44 -1.01 6.83 8.67
CA GLY A 44 -0.90 7.26 7.28
C GLY A 44 -1.87 6.61 6.29
N PRO A 45 -2.21 7.25 5.17
CA PRO A 45 -2.36 6.51 3.93
C PRO A 45 -0.96 6.28 3.36
N TYR A 46 -0.54 5.03 3.29
CA TYR A 46 0.72 4.59 2.71
C TYR A 46 0.49 3.82 1.42
N VAL A 47 1.42 3.93 0.48
CA VAL A 47 1.37 3.11 -0.74
C VAL A 47 2.02 1.76 -0.51
N VAL A 48 1.39 0.69 -1.00
CA VAL A 48 1.88 -0.68 -0.85
C VAL A 48 2.37 -1.34 -2.13
N LEU A 49 3.35 -2.22 -1.95
CA LEU A 49 3.56 -3.37 -2.82
C LEU A 49 2.95 -4.59 -2.13
N THR A 50 2.06 -5.30 -2.82
CA THR A 50 1.38 -6.44 -2.23
C THR A 50 2.18 -7.73 -2.44
N THR A 51 2.02 -8.68 -1.54
CA THR A 51 2.40 -10.10 -1.66
C THR A 51 1.28 -10.87 -0.93
N SER A 52 1.06 -12.14 -1.25
CA SER A 52 -0.16 -12.90 -0.89
C SER A 52 -0.66 -12.76 0.56
N THR A 53 0.24 -12.59 1.54
CA THR A 53 -0.10 -12.46 2.98
C THR A 53 0.49 -11.23 3.66
N ALA A 54 1.37 -10.50 2.98
CA ALA A 54 2.09 -9.38 3.57
C ALA A 54 2.30 -8.24 2.57
N LEU A 55 2.31 -7.02 3.09
CA LEU A 55 2.38 -5.78 2.33
C LEU A 55 3.70 -5.07 2.65
N LYS A 56 4.44 -4.70 1.60
CA LYS A 56 5.59 -3.80 1.73
C LYS A 56 5.05 -2.38 1.65
N VAL A 57 5.05 -1.70 2.78
CA VAL A 57 4.51 -0.35 2.92
C VAL A 57 5.65 0.66 2.77
N ASN A 58 5.46 1.72 1.99
CA ASN A 58 6.49 2.75 1.85
C ASN A 58 6.79 3.44 3.20
N GLY A 59 8.08 3.61 3.53
CA GLY A 59 8.52 4.21 4.80
C GLY A 59 8.47 3.28 6.01
N ILE A 60 8.08 2.01 5.82
CA ILE A 60 8.14 0.96 6.85
C ILE A 60 9.13 -0.10 6.37
N GLY A 61 10.21 -0.31 7.13
CA GLY A 61 11.25 -1.28 6.79
C GLY A 61 10.71 -2.72 6.72
N PRO A 62 10.04 -3.20 7.79
CA PRO A 62 9.43 -4.53 7.82
C PRO A 62 8.23 -4.70 6.87
N TRP A 63 7.96 -5.94 6.50
CA TRP A 63 6.69 -6.31 5.86
C TRP A 63 5.56 -6.28 6.89
N VAL A 64 4.39 -5.76 6.50
CA VAL A 64 3.22 -5.66 7.37
C VAL A 64 2.23 -6.73 6.97
N HIS A 65 1.77 -7.55 7.92
CA HIS A 65 0.75 -8.55 7.65
C HIS A 65 -0.58 -7.88 7.24
N CYS A 66 -1.26 -8.44 6.26
CA CYS A 66 -2.56 -7.97 5.74
C CYS A 66 -3.60 -7.64 6.83
N ASN A 67 -3.70 -8.42 7.91
CA ASN A 67 -4.64 -8.17 9.02
C ASN A 67 -4.35 -6.88 9.81
N HIS A 68 -3.15 -6.31 9.67
CA HIS A 68 -2.77 -5.05 10.28
C HIS A 68 -2.93 -3.87 9.33
N VAL A 69 -3.61 -4.08 8.21
CA VAL A 69 -3.81 -3.09 7.16
C VAL A 69 -5.29 -2.96 6.83
N ARG A 70 -5.72 -1.73 6.52
CA ARG A 70 -7.03 -1.48 5.91
C ARG A 70 -6.85 -0.61 4.65
N PRO A 71 -7.68 -0.79 3.62
CA PRO A 71 -7.66 0.10 2.46
C PRO A 71 -8.06 1.52 2.88
N ALA A 72 -7.47 2.52 2.25
CA ALA A 72 -7.91 3.90 2.38
C ALA A 72 -9.19 4.12 1.57
N THR A 73 -10.15 4.86 2.14
CA THR A 73 -11.38 5.28 1.44
C THR A 73 -11.06 6.24 0.30
N SER A 74 -11.96 6.39 -0.67
CA SER A 74 -11.75 7.29 -1.82
C SER A 74 -11.35 8.71 -1.38
N ALA A 75 -12.01 9.27 -0.37
CA ALA A 75 -11.67 10.60 0.17
C ALA A 75 -10.25 10.65 0.76
N GLU A 76 -9.89 9.67 1.60
CA GLU A 76 -8.54 9.58 2.17
C GLU A 76 -7.46 9.38 1.09
N GLN A 77 -7.79 8.67 0.00
CA GLN A 77 -6.89 8.51 -1.14
C GLN A 77 -6.66 9.82 -1.87
N GLU A 78 -7.72 10.59 -2.12
CA GLU A 78 -7.58 11.90 -2.77
C GLU A 78 -6.75 12.85 -1.90
N ASP A 79 -6.95 12.87 -0.59
CA ASP A 79 -6.13 13.65 0.33
C ASP A 79 -4.66 13.20 0.33
N ALA A 80 -4.42 11.89 0.36
CA ALA A 80 -3.07 11.33 0.25
C ALA A 80 -2.40 11.73 -1.06
N LYS A 81 -3.14 11.66 -2.17
CA LYS A 81 -2.67 12.00 -3.51
C LYS A 81 -2.31 13.48 -3.62
N LYS A 82 -2.93 14.39 -2.85
CA LYS A 82 -2.58 15.82 -2.83
C LYS A 82 -1.13 16.03 -2.37
N GLU A 83 -0.73 15.33 -1.31
CA GLU A 83 0.61 15.47 -0.74
C GLU A 83 1.64 14.53 -1.39
N TRP A 84 1.20 13.39 -1.90
CA TRP A 84 2.10 12.34 -2.38
C TRP A 84 1.71 11.82 -3.78
N GLU A 85 2.70 11.71 -4.63
CA GLU A 85 2.61 11.12 -5.96
C GLU A 85 3.22 9.71 -5.93
N ALA A 86 2.40 8.71 -6.22
CA ALA A 86 2.82 7.31 -6.35
C ALA A 86 2.98 6.97 -7.83
N SER A 87 4.17 6.52 -8.23
CA SER A 87 4.43 6.08 -9.60
C SER A 87 4.98 4.66 -9.61
N LEU A 88 4.39 3.81 -10.45
CA LEU A 88 4.91 2.49 -10.74
C LEU A 88 6.03 2.60 -11.77
N HIS A 89 7.09 1.80 -11.61
CA HIS A 89 8.17 1.76 -12.59
C HIS A 89 7.65 1.14 -13.90
N PRO A 90 7.94 1.75 -15.07
CA PRO A 90 7.37 1.34 -16.35
C PRO A 90 7.72 -0.12 -16.71
N SER A 91 8.94 -0.54 -16.40
CA SER A 91 9.44 -1.89 -16.72
C SER A 91 9.46 -2.87 -15.56
N ASN A 92 9.36 -2.41 -14.30
CA ASN A 92 9.43 -3.29 -13.13
C ASN A 92 8.15 -3.10 -12.27
N PRO A 93 7.19 -4.04 -12.32
CA PRO A 93 5.92 -3.91 -11.60
C PRO A 93 6.08 -3.93 -10.07
N LEU A 94 7.24 -4.34 -9.55
CA LEU A 94 7.53 -4.41 -8.12
C LEU A 94 8.24 -3.16 -7.59
N ARG A 95 8.61 -2.23 -8.48
CA ARG A 95 9.25 -0.98 -8.09
C ARG A 95 8.21 0.14 -8.04
N LEU A 96 7.96 0.60 -6.83
CA LEU A 96 7.13 1.76 -6.57
C LEU A 96 8.02 2.93 -6.16
N LYS A 97 7.78 4.11 -6.73
CA LYS A 97 8.41 5.36 -6.34
C LYS A 97 7.35 6.26 -5.72
N LEU A 98 7.62 6.74 -4.52
CA LEU A 98 6.81 7.76 -3.85
C LEU A 98 7.56 9.08 -3.88
N ARG A 99 6.90 10.15 -4.32
CA ARG A 99 7.43 11.50 -4.32
C ARG A 99 6.45 12.40 -3.60
N ARG A 100 6.93 13.25 -2.69
CA ARG A 100 6.08 14.28 -2.09
C ARG A 100 5.85 15.37 -3.14
N ARG A 101 4.59 15.73 -3.41
CA ARG A 101 4.28 16.95 -4.17
C ARG A 101 4.71 18.12 -3.29
N GLN A 102 5.56 19.00 -3.81
CA GLN A 102 5.77 20.28 -3.14
C GLN A 102 4.54 21.13 -3.46
N GLN A 103 3.86 21.61 -2.42
CA GLN A 103 2.95 22.74 -2.53
C GLN A 103 3.84 23.96 -2.69
N ASP A 104 3.79 24.60 -3.87
CA ASP A 104 4.17 26.00 -4.02
C ASP A 104 3.09 26.91 -3.39
#